data_AF-A0A1F3Q1Y8-F1
#
_entry.id   AF-A0A1F3Q1Y8-F1
#
_cell.length_a   1.000
_cell.length_b   1.000
_cell.length_c   1.000
_cell.angle_alpha   90.00
_cell.angle_beta   90.00
_cell.angle_gamma   90.00
#
_symmetry.space_group_name_H-M   'P 1'
#
loop_
_entity.id
_entity.type
_entity.pdbx_description
1 polymer ?
#
loop_
_entity_poly.entity_id
_entity_poly.type
_entity_poly.pdbx_seq_one_letter_code
_entity_poly.pdbx_strand_id
1 'polypeptide(L)'
;MLALRNRSQQVCDNCTATYCKQGNIKGWACPYSLNAGEIKENTDCGMCFECLRSCTYNNITLYKRPFASELGTRNYADAWGTIVVFTLAIVYCILYEGHWPVIRDFVNILDKKNWDLFGIYALVIWTLSLVIVPGIFYLLSFLAVRLSGIRISVREVFLASSGSLLPLGLMLWIAFVIPMLFVNITFIIQSISDPFGWGWDFLGTANIPWHQFVPRLVPWLQALLVLSGLILSLRNLNNTWQNSKFASKQLFSFTLPIAIFIGLTSVFMIFFFTN
;
A
#
# COMPACT_ATOMS: atom_id res chain seq x y z
N MET A 1 13.25 1.80 2.22
CA MET A 1 12.53 0.72 2.92
C MET A 1 13.48 0.04 3.88
N LEU A 2 13.17 0.11 5.17
CA LEU A 2 13.96 -0.44 6.26
C LEU A 2 13.20 -1.62 6.87
N ALA A 3 13.90 -2.58 7.42
CA ALA A 3 13.35 -3.69 8.18
C ALA A 3 14.15 -3.83 9.48
N LEU A 4 13.46 -3.92 10.60
CA LEU A 4 14.08 -4.15 11.90
C LEU A 4 14.22 -5.66 12.12
N ARG A 5 15.43 -6.14 12.35
CA ARG A 5 15.72 -7.55 12.65
C ARG A 5 16.86 -7.68 13.66
N ASN A 6 16.97 -8.86 14.25
CA ASN A 6 18.13 -9.25 15.02
C ASN A 6 19.34 -9.58 14.11
N ARG A 7 20.56 -9.41 14.64
CA ARG A 7 21.81 -9.79 13.97
C ARG A 7 22.11 -11.27 14.13
N SER A 8 21.85 -11.82 15.32
CA SER A 8 22.02 -13.23 15.64
C SER A 8 20.82 -13.79 16.41
N GLN A 9 20.24 -14.88 15.91
CA GLN A 9 19.16 -15.57 16.60
C GLN A 9 19.62 -16.14 17.94
N GLN A 10 20.82 -16.72 18.00
CA GLN A 10 21.38 -17.31 19.21
C GLN A 10 21.49 -16.31 20.37
N VAL A 11 21.83 -15.04 20.06
CA VAL A 11 21.90 -13.98 21.09
C VAL A 11 20.51 -13.60 21.59
N CYS A 12 19.49 -13.63 20.71
CA CYS A 12 18.10 -13.46 21.12
C CYS A 12 17.60 -14.64 21.97
N ASP A 13 17.96 -15.87 21.61
CA ASP A 13 17.53 -17.08 22.33
C ASP A 13 18.12 -17.12 23.75
N ASN A 14 19.32 -16.57 23.94
CA ASN A 14 19.95 -16.42 25.26
C ASN A 14 19.34 -15.28 26.11
N CYS A 15 18.49 -14.42 25.54
CA CYS A 15 17.89 -13.29 26.23
C CYS A 15 16.57 -13.67 26.92
N THR A 16 16.67 -14.23 28.13
CA THR A 16 15.49 -14.70 28.91
C THR A 16 14.52 -13.58 29.28
N ALA A 17 15.02 -12.37 29.55
CA ALA A 17 14.19 -11.23 29.94
C ALA A 17 13.41 -10.61 28.77
N THR A 18 13.76 -10.92 27.51
CA THR A 18 13.10 -10.35 26.31
C THR A 18 12.97 -8.82 26.35
N TYR A 19 14.05 -8.12 26.70
CA TYR A 19 14.04 -6.66 26.91
C TYR A 19 13.46 -5.85 25.76
N CYS A 20 13.57 -6.33 24.52
CA CYS A 20 12.97 -5.66 23.36
C CYS A 20 11.43 -5.63 23.39
N LYS A 21 10.79 -6.60 24.05
CA LYS A 21 9.34 -6.67 24.22
C LYS A 21 8.91 -6.03 25.54
N GLN A 22 9.59 -6.34 26.64
CA GLN A 22 9.20 -5.91 27.99
C GLN A 22 9.74 -4.54 28.42
N GLY A 23 10.77 -4.02 27.76
CA GLY A 23 11.48 -2.81 28.17
C GLY A 23 12.45 -3.05 29.32
N ASN A 24 13.22 -2.02 29.66
CA ASN A 24 14.10 -1.98 30.83
C ASN A 24 14.45 -0.52 31.18
N ILE A 25 15.45 -0.31 32.04
CA ILE A 25 15.88 1.04 32.44
C ILE A 25 16.45 1.89 31.30
N LYS A 26 16.88 1.28 30.18
CA LYS A 26 17.46 1.98 29.03
C LYS A 26 16.42 2.37 27.97
N GLY A 27 15.26 1.74 27.95
CA GLY A 27 14.26 1.95 26.91
C GLY A 27 12.93 1.29 27.22
N TRP A 28 11.89 1.76 26.55
CA TRP A 28 10.52 1.32 26.80
C TRP A 28 10.25 -0.06 26.20
N ALA A 29 9.14 -0.66 26.63
CA ALA A 29 8.57 -1.86 26.03
C ALA A 29 8.14 -1.59 24.58
N CYS A 30 8.07 -2.64 23.75
CA CYS A 30 7.53 -2.48 22.40
C CYS A 30 6.04 -2.10 22.48
N PRO A 31 5.59 -0.98 21.90
CA PRO A 31 4.18 -0.59 21.92
C PRO A 31 3.26 -1.62 21.26
N TYR A 32 3.81 -2.38 20.31
CA TYR A 32 3.13 -3.43 19.56
C TYR A 32 3.33 -4.82 20.17
N SER A 33 3.97 -4.91 21.36
CA SER A 33 4.26 -6.16 22.06
C SER A 33 5.05 -7.20 21.24
N LEU A 34 5.86 -6.74 20.29
CA LEU A 34 6.67 -7.60 19.42
C LEU A 34 8.01 -7.96 20.06
N ASN A 35 8.45 -9.21 19.86
CA ASN A 35 9.77 -9.67 20.23
C ASN A 35 10.68 -9.72 18.99
N ALA A 36 11.77 -8.93 18.98
CA ALA A 36 12.69 -8.86 17.85
C ALA A 36 13.36 -10.20 17.49
N GLY A 37 13.42 -11.17 18.42
CA GLY A 37 13.88 -12.53 18.13
C GLY A 37 12.85 -13.43 17.43
N GLU A 38 11.58 -13.05 17.43
CA GLU A 38 10.48 -13.81 16.82
C GLU A 38 9.95 -13.17 15.53
N ILE A 39 10.27 -11.89 15.30
CA ILE A 39 9.84 -11.13 14.12
C ILE A 39 10.50 -11.72 12.86
N LYS A 40 9.68 -12.32 11.99
CA LYS A 40 10.08 -12.74 10.63
C LYS A 40 9.73 -11.69 9.57
N GLU A 41 8.67 -10.94 9.81
CA GLU A 41 8.11 -9.93 8.91
C GLU A 41 7.85 -8.63 9.67
N ASN A 42 8.03 -7.49 9.01
CA ASN A 42 7.95 -6.18 9.66
C ASN A 42 6.58 -5.51 9.54
N THR A 43 5.54 -6.26 9.15
CA THR A 43 4.17 -5.76 8.94
C THR A 43 3.57 -5.14 10.20
N ASP A 44 3.78 -5.77 11.35
CA ASP A 44 3.26 -5.31 12.64
C ASP A 44 4.19 -4.28 13.33
N CYS A 45 5.39 -4.07 12.78
CA CYS A 45 6.41 -3.23 13.42
C CYS A 45 6.20 -1.76 13.07
N GLY A 46 5.75 -0.95 14.04
CA GLY A 46 5.62 0.50 13.85
C GLY A 46 6.95 1.29 13.83
N MET A 47 8.11 0.63 13.74
CA MET A 47 9.42 1.27 13.57
C MET A 47 9.74 2.39 14.58
N CYS A 48 9.27 2.25 15.82
CA CYS A 48 9.50 3.22 16.91
C CYS A 48 10.94 3.20 17.47
N PHE A 49 11.74 2.19 17.10
CA PHE A 49 13.14 2.01 17.49
C PHE A 49 13.44 1.82 18.98
N GLU A 50 12.43 1.72 19.85
CA GLU A 50 12.64 1.48 21.28
C GLU A 50 13.34 0.14 21.54
N CYS A 51 13.08 -0.90 20.76
CA CYS A 51 13.79 -2.17 20.89
C CYS A 51 15.31 -2.05 20.65
N LEU A 52 15.78 -1.09 19.85
CA LEU A 52 17.23 -0.83 19.68
C LEU A 52 17.84 -0.30 20.98
N ARG A 53 17.10 0.51 21.75
CA ARG A 53 17.52 1.07 23.03
C ARG A 53 17.44 0.04 24.16
N SER A 54 16.33 -0.72 24.19
CA SER A 54 16.06 -1.70 25.24
C SER A 54 16.97 -2.95 25.12
N CYS A 55 17.54 -3.25 23.95
CA CYS A 55 18.41 -4.41 23.78
C CYS A 55 19.78 -4.24 24.46
N THR A 56 19.98 -4.86 25.61
CA THR A 56 21.26 -4.85 26.35
C THR A 56 22.41 -5.54 25.62
N TYR A 57 22.08 -6.49 24.74
CA TYR A 57 23.05 -7.25 23.93
C TYR A 57 23.44 -6.56 22.62
N ASN A 58 22.87 -5.38 22.31
CA ASN A 58 23.11 -4.64 21.07
C ASN A 58 22.95 -5.50 19.80
N ASN A 59 21.95 -6.39 19.82
CA ASN A 59 21.74 -7.41 18.78
C ASN A 59 20.66 -7.02 17.78
N ILE A 60 19.99 -5.89 17.94
CA ILE A 60 18.92 -5.43 17.03
C ILE A 60 19.51 -4.38 16.10
N THR A 61 19.14 -4.42 14.82
CA THR A 61 19.61 -3.44 13.83
C THR A 61 18.57 -3.21 12.75
N LEU A 62 18.78 -2.14 11.99
CA LEU A 62 18.01 -1.83 10.78
C LEU A 62 18.73 -2.38 9.56
N TYR A 63 17.99 -3.15 8.77
CA TYR A 63 18.41 -3.65 7.48
C TYR A 63 17.73 -2.86 6.38
N LYS A 64 18.49 -2.52 5.34
CA LYS A 64 17.92 -1.98 4.10
C LYS A 64 17.30 -3.14 3.33
N ARG A 65 16.04 -3.02 2.97
CA ARG A 65 15.35 -3.99 2.11
C ARG A 65 15.01 -3.39 0.74
N PRO A 66 14.93 -4.20 -0.33
CA PRO A 66 14.50 -3.74 -1.64
C PRO A 66 13.13 -3.09 -1.60
N PHE A 67 12.88 -2.16 -2.51
CA PHE A 67 11.59 -1.51 -2.63
C PHE A 67 10.53 -2.50 -3.12
N ALA A 68 9.33 -2.45 -2.51
CA ALA A 68 8.18 -3.30 -2.82
C ALA A 68 8.56 -4.79 -2.90
N SER A 69 9.09 -5.34 -1.82
CA SER A 69 9.51 -6.76 -1.73
C SER A 69 8.55 -7.63 -0.93
N GLU A 70 7.29 -7.20 -0.76
CA GLU A 70 6.30 -7.97 -0.02
C GLU A 70 5.85 -9.18 -0.85
N LEU A 71 5.87 -10.36 -0.23
CA LEU A 71 5.55 -11.65 -0.85
C LEU A 71 4.42 -12.29 -0.03
N GLY A 72 3.23 -12.36 -0.61
CA GLY A 72 2.06 -12.95 0.03
C GLY A 72 1.57 -12.24 1.30
N THR A 73 0.63 -12.90 1.97
CA THR A 73 -0.03 -12.46 3.21
C THR A 73 -0.19 -13.65 4.15
N ARG A 74 -0.17 -13.40 5.47
CA ARG A 74 -0.16 -14.49 6.47
C ARG A 74 -1.55 -15.08 6.70
N ASN A 75 -2.56 -14.22 6.72
CA ASN A 75 -3.93 -14.58 7.06
C ASN A 75 -4.93 -13.87 6.14
N TYR A 76 -6.21 -14.25 6.26
CA TYR A 76 -7.26 -13.64 5.47
C TYR A 76 -7.45 -12.14 5.76
N ALA A 77 -7.17 -11.69 6.99
CA ALA A 77 -7.31 -10.29 7.37
C ALA A 77 -6.30 -9.40 6.62
N ASP A 78 -5.04 -9.83 6.54
CA ASP A 78 -3.97 -9.16 5.80
C ASP A 78 -4.27 -9.14 4.29
N ALA A 79 -4.78 -10.25 3.75
CA ALA A 79 -5.21 -10.34 2.36
C ALA A 79 -6.37 -9.39 2.05
N TRP A 80 -7.40 -9.37 2.90
CA TRP A 80 -8.52 -8.43 2.77
C TRP A 80 -8.04 -6.99 2.90
N GLY A 81 -7.22 -6.68 3.90
CA GLY A 81 -6.65 -5.34 4.08
C GLY A 81 -5.89 -4.88 2.83
N THR A 82 -5.07 -5.75 2.24
CA THR A 82 -4.35 -5.46 1.00
C THR A 82 -5.32 -5.18 -0.17
N ILE A 83 -6.34 -6.01 -0.33
CA ILE A 83 -7.36 -5.85 -1.39
C ILE A 83 -8.19 -4.57 -1.17
N VAL A 84 -8.55 -4.26 0.07
CA VAL A 84 -9.31 -3.05 0.43
C VAL A 84 -8.47 -1.81 0.13
N VAL A 85 -7.21 -1.76 0.56
CA VAL A 85 -6.30 -0.64 0.26
C VAL A 85 -6.15 -0.44 -1.24
N PHE A 86 -5.99 -1.52 -2.00
CA PHE A 86 -5.94 -1.48 -3.46
C PHE A 86 -7.25 -0.96 -4.09
N THR A 87 -8.39 -1.46 -3.63
CA THR A 87 -9.72 -1.08 -4.13
C THR A 87 -10.01 0.39 -3.85
N LEU A 88 -9.74 0.84 -2.62
CA LEU A 88 -9.95 2.23 -2.21
C LEU A 88 -9.07 3.19 -3.01
N ALA A 89 -7.84 2.80 -3.36
CA ALA A 89 -6.98 3.61 -4.22
C ALA A 89 -7.68 3.94 -5.55
N ILE A 90 -8.26 2.93 -6.21
CA ILE A 90 -8.96 3.09 -7.49
C ILE A 90 -10.22 3.93 -7.31
N VAL A 91 -11.03 3.63 -6.29
CA VAL A 91 -12.27 4.35 -6.01
C VAL A 91 -11.99 5.83 -5.74
N TYR A 92 -10.93 6.15 -4.99
CA TYR A 92 -10.59 7.53 -4.65
C TYR A 92 -10.10 8.31 -5.86
N CYS A 93 -9.28 7.69 -6.73
CA CYS A 93 -8.93 8.28 -8.03
C CYS A 93 -10.19 8.64 -8.82
N ILE A 94 -11.12 7.69 -8.99
CA ILE A 94 -12.35 7.92 -9.77
C ILE A 94 -13.23 9.00 -9.12
N LEU A 95 -13.38 8.97 -7.80
CA LEU A 95 -14.24 9.88 -7.07
C LEU A 95 -13.76 11.32 -7.12
N TYR A 96 -12.47 11.56 -6.87
CA TYR A 96 -11.92 12.91 -6.70
C TYR A 96 -11.29 13.47 -7.96
N GLU A 97 -10.68 12.63 -8.80
CA GLU A 97 -10.03 13.07 -10.04
C GLU A 97 -10.90 12.85 -11.28
N GLY A 98 -12.02 12.13 -11.14
CA GLY A 98 -12.92 11.87 -12.25
C GLY A 98 -13.61 13.14 -12.77
N HIS A 99 -13.72 13.22 -14.10
CA HIS A 99 -14.39 14.31 -14.79
C HIS A 99 -15.90 14.41 -14.50
N TRP A 100 -16.51 13.38 -13.94
CA TRP A 100 -17.96 13.30 -13.70
C TRP A 100 -18.38 14.03 -12.42
N PRO A 101 -19.05 15.20 -12.50
CA PRO A 101 -19.51 15.92 -11.30
C PRO A 101 -20.55 15.12 -10.51
N VAL A 102 -21.35 14.30 -11.20
CA VAL A 102 -22.38 13.44 -10.58
C VAL A 102 -21.75 12.47 -9.57
N ILE A 103 -20.55 11.95 -9.86
CA ILE A 103 -19.85 11.03 -8.96
C ILE A 103 -19.42 11.75 -7.67
N ARG A 104 -18.98 13.01 -7.75
CA ARG A 104 -18.59 13.83 -6.59
C ARG A 104 -19.79 14.21 -5.72
N ASP A 105 -20.97 14.32 -6.31
CA ASP A 105 -22.20 14.63 -5.58
C ASP A 105 -22.61 13.53 -4.59
N PHE A 106 -22.16 12.28 -4.80
CA PHE A 106 -22.42 11.19 -3.86
C PHE A 106 -21.74 11.36 -2.50
N VAL A 107 -20.66 12.16 -2.43
CA VAL A 107 -19.92 12.40 -1.19
C VAL A 107 -20.08 13.81 -0.64
N ASN A 108 -20.78 14.69 -1.37
CA ASN A 108 -21.00 16.07 -0.94
C ASN A 108 -22.18 16.17 0.05
N ILE A 109 -21.93 15.78 1.30
CA ILE A 109 -22.90 15.90 2.39
C ILE A 109 -22.98 17.34 2.90
N LEU A 110 -21.86 18.08 2.93
CA LEU A 110 -21.78 19.39 3.56
C LEU A 110 -22.58 20.45 2.78
N ASP A 111 -22.41 20.53 1.47
CA ASP A 111 -23.06 21.56 0.67
C ASP A 111 -24.49 21.14 0.26
N LYS A 112 -24.67 19.86 -0.09
CA LYS A 112 -25.93 19.37 -0.66
C LYS A 112 -26.84 18.64 0.33
N LYS A 113 -26.35 18.25 1.52
CA LYS A 113 -27.09 17.48 2.55
C LYS A 113 -27.73 16.18 2.00
N ASN A 114 -27.16 15.61 0.95
CA ASN A 114 -27.68 14.44 0.25
C ASN A 114 -27.27 13.13 0.94
N TRP A 115 -27.85 12.85 2.11
CA TRP A 115 -27.58 11.63 2.88
C TRP A 115 -27.94 10.34 2.14
N ASP A 116 -28.97 10.37 1.27
CA ASP A 116 -29.40 9.21 0.51
C ASP A 116 -28.34 8.76 -0.51
N LEU A 117 -27.77 9.71 -1.27
CA LEU A 117 -26.69 9.43 -2.22
C LEU A 117 -25.43 8.94 -1.49
N PHE A 118 -25.13 9.53 -0.33
CA PHE A 118 -24.02 9.06 0.49
C PHE A 118 -24.23 7.63 0.99
N GLY A 119 -25.46 7.26 1.37
CA GLY A 119 -25.81 5.89 1.73
C GLY A 119 -25.56 4.90 0.59
N ILE A 120 -25.92 5.27 -0.64
CA ILE A 120 -25.64 4.47 -1.84
C ILE A 120 -24.13 4.33 -2.04
N TYR A 121 -23.38 5.42 -1.94
CA TYR A 121 -21.92 5.41 -2.05
C TYR A 121 -21.26 4.51 -1.01
N ALA A 122 -21.66 4.61 0.26
CA ALA A 122 -21.14 3.76 1.33
C ALA A 122 -21.41 2.28 1.05
N LEU A 123 -22.64 1.94 0.63
CA LEU A 123 -23.01 0.58 0.25
C LEU A 123 -22.16 0.08 -0.93
N VAL A 124 -21.99 0.89 -1.98
CA VAL A 124 -21.19 0.54 -3.16
C VAL A 124 -19.74 0.30 -2.77
N ILE A 125 -19.12 1.17 -1.97
CA ILE A 125 -17.74 0.97 -1.52
C ILE A 125 -17.59 -0.28 -0.67
N TRP A 126 -18.44 -0.48 0.34
CA TRP A 126 -18.36 -1.65 1.19
C TRP A 126 -18.56 -2.94 0.38
N THR A 127 -19.51 -2.94 -0.54
CA THR A 127 -19.74 -4.10 -1.42
C THR A 127 -18.56 -4.35 -2.34
N LEU A 128 -17.98 -3.30 -2.95
CA LEU A 128 -16.80 -3.41 -3.80
C LEU A 128 -15.60 -3.97 -3.03
N SER A 129 -15.29 -3.37 -1.89
CA SER A 129 -14.09 -3.67 -1.11
C SER A 129 -14.16 -4.98 -0.33
N LEU A 130 -15.33 -5.38 0.16
CA LEU A 130 -15.47 -6.57 1.02
C LEU A 130 -15.96 -7.81 0.27
N VAL A 131 -16.68 -7.65 -0.84
CA VAL A 131 -17.33 -8.75 -1.56
C VAL A 131 -16.83 -8.88 -2.99
N ILE A 132 -16.97 -7.83 -3.81
CA ILE A 132 -16.74 -7.94 -5.26
C ILE A 132 -15.26 -8.17 -5.57
N VAL A 133 -14.36 -7.27 -5.15
CA VAL A 133 -12.93 -7.40 -5.49
C VAL A 133 -12.29 -8.62 -4.84
N PRO A 134 -12.51 -8.92 -3.54
CA PRO A 134 -12.04 -10.18 -2.96
C PRO A 134 -12.62 -11.42 -3.65
N GLY A 135 -13.90 -11.39 -4.05
CA GLY A 135 -14.57 -12.46 -4.78
C GLY A 135 -13.97 -12.70 -6.17
N ILE A 136 -13.71 -11.64 -6.94
CA ILE A 136 -12.98 -11.70 -8.21
C ILE A 136 -11.59 -12.30 -7.99
N PHE A 137 -10.85 -11.81 -6.99
CA PHE A 137 -9.50 -12.28 -6.73
C PHE A 137 -9.45 -13.75 -6.28
N TYR A 138 -10.44 -14.20 -5.51
CA TYR A 138 -10.62 -15.60 -5.14
C TYR A 138 -10.96 -16.47 -6.37
N LEU A 139 -11.85 -16.00 -7.24
CA LEU A 139 -12.19 -16.68 -8.50
C LEU A 139 -10.96 -16.79 -9.41
N LEU A 140 -10.14 -15.75 -9.53
CA LEU A 140 -8.88 -15.80 -10.27
C LEU A 140 -7.90 -16.80 -9.66
N SER A 141 -7.82 -16.88 -8.33
CA SER A 141 -7.02 -17.88 -7.62
C SER A 141 -7.52 -19.30 -7.88
N PHE A 142 -8.84 -19.50 -7.96
CA PHE A 142 -9.45 -20.77 -8.34
C PHE A 142 -9.13 -21.15 -9.79
N LEU A 143 -9.23 -20.19 -10.73
CA LEU A 143 -8.86 -20.40 -12.13
C LEU A 143 -7.36 -20.73 -12.27
N ALA A 144 -6.49 -20.09 -11.52
CA ALA A 144 -5.05 -20.37 -11.50
C ALA A 144 -4.74 -21.83 -11.11
N VAL A 145 -5.40 -22.34 -10.06
CA VAL A 145 -5.28 -23.75 -9.65
C VAL A 145 -5.82 -24.68 -10.73
N ARG A 146 -6.99 -24.36 -11.30
CA ARG A 146 -7.67 -25.21 -12.30
C ARG A 146 -6.90 -25.29 -13.63
N LEU A 147 -6.33 -24.18 -14.10
CA LEU A 147 -5.60 -24.09 -15.36
C LEU A 147 -4.20 -24.71 -15.27
N SER A 148 -3.55 -24.63 -14.11
CA SER A 148 -2.19 -25.16 -13.93
C SER A 148 -2.14 -26.66 -13.65
N GLY A 149 -3.25 -27.26 -13.19
CA GLY A 149 -3.30 -28.67 -12.78
C GLY A 149 -2.48 -28.99 -11.53
N ILE A 150 -2.04 -27.97 -10.79
CA ILE A 150 -1.20 -28.13 -9.60
C ILE A 150 -2.09 -28.42 -8.38
N ARG A 151 -1.67 -29.38 -7.54
CA ARG A 151 -2.35 -29.71 -6.28
C ARG A 151 -1.99 -28.75 -5.14
N ILE A 152 -2.37 -27.47 -5.28
CA ILE A 152 -2.30 -26.47 -4.20
C ILE A 152 -3.72 -26.06 -3.80
N SER A 153 -3.93 -25.73 -2.52
CA SER A 153 -5.21 -25.21 -2.06
C SER A 153 -5.47 -23.80 -2.60
N VAL A 154 -6.71 -23.50 -3.03
CA VAL A 154 -7.10 -22.17 -3.53
C VAL A 154 -6.81 -21.07 -2.48
N ARG A 155 -6.96 -21.41 -1.20
CA ARG A 155 -6.63 -20.53 -0.07
C ARG A 155 -5.17 -20.09 -0.10
N GLU A 156 -4.26 -21.03 -0.27
CA GLU A 156 -2.82 -20.74 -0.29
C GLU A 156 -2.46 -19.85 -1.49
N VAL A 157 -3.06 -20.12 -2.67
CA VAL A 157 -2.88 -19.27 -3.85
C VAL A 157 -3.39 -17.86 -3.62
N PHE A 158 -4.58 -17.72 -3.01
CA PHE A 158 -5.18 -16.44 -2.69
C PHE A 158 -4.30 -15.61 -1.74
N LEU A 159 -3.85 -16.23 -0.63
CA LEU A 159 -3.01 -15.55 0.36
C LEU A 159 -1.62 -15.18 -0.18
N ALA A 160 -1.01 -16.07 -0.96
CA ALA A 160 0.29 -15.82 -1.56
C ALA A 160 0.21 -14.74 -2.67
N SER A 161 -0.88 -14.70 -3.43
CA SER A 161 -1.02 -13.78 -4.54
C SER A 161 -1.52 -12.39 -4.14
N SER A 162 -2.28 -12.27 -3.04
CA SER A 162 -2.83 -10.98 -2.59
C SER A 162 -1.75 -9.92 -2.34
N GLY A 163 -0.60 -10.33 -1.82
CA GLY A 163 0.56 -9.45 -1.60
C GLY A 163 1.11 -8.81 -2.88
N SER A 164 0.83 -9.39 -4.05
CA SER A 164 1.21 -8.82 -5.35
C SER A 164 0.39 -7.58 -5.74
N LEU A 165 -0.77 -7.34 -5.12
CA LEU A 165 -1.58 -6.13 -5.37
C LEU A 165 -1.03 -4.89 -4.67
N LEU A 166 -0.26 -5.08 -3.59
CA LEU A 166 0.19 -4.00 -2.73
C LEU A 166 1.07 -2.96 -3.45
N PRO A 167 2.06 -3.34 -4.30
CA PRO A 167 2.87 -2.35 -5.01
C PRO A 167 2.06 -1.48 -5.96
N LEU A 168 1.12 -2.07 -6.72
CA LEU A 168 0.23 -1.30 -7.59
C LEU A 168 -0.71 -0.41 -6.78
N GLY A 169 -1.33 -0.94 -5.73
CA GLY A 169 -2.20 -0.16 -4.83
C GLY A 169 -1.47 1.05 -4.21
N LEU A 170 -0.24 0.84 -3.73
CA LEU A 170 0.59 1.92 -3.19
C LEU A 170 0.90 2.99 -4.25
N MET A 171 1.25 2.59 -5.47
CA MET A 171 1.52 3.53 -6.56
C MET A 171 0.27 4.30 -6.99
N LEU A 172 -0.90 3.68 -6.96
CA LEU A 172 -2.18 4.36 -7.18
C LEU A 172 -2.48 5.38 -6.09
N TRP A 173 -2.22 5.06 -4.81
CA TRP A 173 -2.34 6.02 -3.72
C TRP A 173 -1.40 7.21 -3.87
N ILE A 174 -0.15 6.98 -4.29
CA ILE A 174 0.79 8.07 -4.56
C ILE A 174 0.29 8.89 -5.77
N ALA A 175 -0.17 8.23 -6.83
CA ALA A 175 -0.71 8.89 -8.01
C ALA A 175 -1.93 9.77 -7.68
N PHE A 176 -2.79 9.33 -6.76
CA PHE A 176 -3.93 10.08 -6.25
C PHE A 176 -3.52 11.38 -5.50
N VAL A 177 -2.40 11.34 -4.78
CA VAL A 177 -1.95 12.49 -3.96
C VAL A 177 -1.19 13.54 -4.78
N ILE A 178 -0.59 13.16 -5.92
CA ILE A 178 0.21 14.07 -6.75
C ILE A 178 -0.55 15.33 -7.20
N PRO A 179 -1.76 15.24 -7.79
CA PRO A 179 -2.50 16.44 -8.22
C PRO A 179 -2.82 17.35 -7.04
N MET A 180 -3.23 16.76 -5.91
CA MET A 180 -3.51 17.50 -4.67
C MET A 180 -2.29 18.27 -4.18
N LEU A 181 -1.10 17.66 -4.26
CA LEU A 181 0.15 18.34 -3.90
C LEU A 181 0.49 19.47 -4.88
N PHE A 182 0.35 19.24 -6.20
CA PHE A 182 0.71 20.21 -7.24
C PHE A 182 -0.19 21.44 -7.24
N VAL A 183 -1.47 21.27 -6.91
CA VAL A 183 -2.42 22.37 -6.74
C VAL A 183 -2.14 23.20 -5.49
N ASN A 184 -1.63 22.58 -4.43
CA ASN A 184 -1.45 23.21 -3.12
C ASN A 184 -0.01 23.63 -2.78
N ILE A 185 0.96 23.43 -3.69
CA ILE A 185 2.36 23.74 -3.39
C ILE A 185 2.59 25.21 -3.06
N THR A 186 1.83 26.11 -3.67
CA THR A 186 1.86 27.55 -3.38
C THR A 186 1.39 27.85 -1.96
N PHE A 187 0.31 27.21 -1.50
CA PHE A 187 -0.15 27.30 -0.12
C PHE A 187 0.85 26.71 0.88
N ILE A 188 1.53 25.62 0.52
CA ILE A 188 2.59 25.05 1.36
C ILE A 188 3.72 26.07 1.53
N ILE A 189 4.16 26.72 0.45
CA ILE A 189 5.22 27.73 0.50
C ILE A 189 4.79 28.96 1.32
N GLN A 190 3.56 29.45 1.11
CA GLN A 190 3.00 30.55 1.90
C GLN A 190 2.95 30.21 3.40
N SER A 191 2.48 29.00 3.74
CA SER A 191 2.37 28.54 5.13
C SER A 191 3.72 28.34 5.80
N ILE A 192 4.80 28.09 5.04
CA ILE A 192 6.15 28.05 5.60
C ILE A 192 6.66 29.47 5.87
N SER A 193 6.30 30.45 5.03
CA SER A 193 6.70 31.86 5.21
C SER A 193 5.94 32.55 6.35
N ASP A 194 4.65 32.24 6.50
CA ASP A 194 3.77 32.73 7.58
C ASP A 194 2.99 31.58 8.26
N PRO A 195 3.63 30.77 9.11
CA PRO A 195 3.00 29.59 9.71
C PRO A 195 1.82 29.88 10.64
N PHE A 196 1.74 31.09 11.18
CA PHE A 196 0.67 31.49 12.10
C PHE A 196 -0.29 32.52 11.51
N GLY A 197 -0.08 32.99 10.28
CA GLY A 197 -0.90 34.05 9.68
C GLY A 197 -0.73 35.39 10.40
N TRP A 198 0.41 35.63 11.05
CA TRP A 198 0.67 36.85 11.83
C TRP A 198 1.24 37.98 10.97
N GLY A 199 1.32 37.77 9.65
CA GLY A 199 1.98 38.68 8.72
C GLY A 199 3.50 38.51 8.72
N TRP A 200 4.00 37.35 9.15
CA TRP A 200 5.41 37.01 9.02
C TRP A 200 5.75 36.73 7.56
N ASP A 201 7.02 36.91 7.19
CA ASP A 201 7.48 36.58 5.84
C ASP A 201 8.92 36.09 5.86
N PHE A 202 9.15 34.92 6.46
CA PHE A 202 10.50 34.38 6.63
C PHE A 202 11.23 34.11 5.31
N LEU A 203 10.49 33.84 4.23
CA LEU A 203 11.02 33.45 2.93
C LEU A 203 10.75 34.48 1.82
N GLY A 204 10.06 35.58 2.11
CA GLY A 204 9.66 36.56 1.08
C GLY A 204 8.50 36.07 0.19
N THR A 205 7.81 35.00 0.59
CA THR A 205 6.81 34.30 -0.22
C THR A 205 5.40 34.26 0.39
N ALA A 206 5.16 34.97 1.50
CA ALA A 206 3.85 34.97 2.17
C ALA A 206 2.71 35.48 1.26
N ASN A 207 3.02 36.40 0.33
CA ASN A 207 2.03 37.07 -0.53
C ASN A 207 2.07 36.65 -2.01
N ILE A 208 2.68 35.50 -2.35
CA ILE A 208 2.68 35.04 -3.75
C ILE A 208 1.26 34.72 -4.22
N PRO A 209 0.88 35.04 -5.48
CA PRO A 209 -0.42 34.66 -6.00
C PRO A 209 -0.52 33.13 -6.15
N TRP A 210 -1.73 32.60 -5.93
CA TRP A 210 -2.00 31.20 -6.18
C TRP A 210 -1.83 30.89 -7.68
N HIS A 211 -1.03 29.86 -7.96
CA HIS A 211 -0.87 29.27 -9.28
C HIS A 211 -0.69 27.76 -9.13
N GLN A 212 -1.17 27.01 -10.12
CA GLN A 212 -0.99 25.56 -10.17
C GLN A 212 0.42 25.24 -10.66
N PHE A 213 1.14 24.39 -9.93
CA PHE A 213 2.47 23.98 -10.32
C PHE A 213 2.41 22.95 -11.44
N VAL A 214 2.87 23.32 -12.63
CA VAL A 214 3.06 22.46 -13.82
C VAL A 214 1.96 21.38 -14.00
N PRO A 215 0.68 21.77 -14.18
CA PRO A 215 -0.44 20.82 -14.23
C PRO A 215 -0.32 19.81 -15.39
N ARG A 216 0.33 20.19 -16.49
CA ARG A 216 0.56 19.31 -17.65
C ARG A 216 1.43 18.08 -17.34
N LEU A 217 2.24 18.12 -16.29
CA LEU A 217 3.14 17.02 -15.93
C LEU A 217 2.42 15.92 -15.11
N VAL A 218 1.29 16.27 -14.49
CA VAL A 218 0.57 15.39 -13.55
C VAL A 218 0.16 14.05 -14.19
N PRO A 219 -0.52 14.00 -15.36
CA PRO A 219 -0.91 12.74 -15.99
C PRO A 219 0.29 11.83 -16.31
N TRP A 220 1.42 12.42 -16.72
CA TRP A 220 2.64 11.67 -17.03
C TRP A 220 3.27 11.03 -15.79
N LEU A 221 3.28 11.76 -14.67
CA LEU A 221 3.76 11.21 -13.39
C LEU A 221 2.84 10.10 -12.89
N GLN A 222 1.52 10.28 -12.97
CA GLN A 222 0.54 9.27 -12.59
C GLN A 222 0.69 8.00 -13.45
N ALA A 223 0.81 8.14 -14.78
CA ALA A 223 1.05 7.02 -15.67
C ALA A 223 2.37 6.28 -15.36
N LEU A 224 3.46 7.03 -15.09
CA LEU A 224 4.75 6.45 -14.70
C LEU A 224 4.64 5.68 -13.38
N LEU A 225 3.89 6.18 -12.40
CA LEU A 225 3.64 5.48 -11.15
C LEU A 225 2.86 4.19 -11.37
N VAL A 226 1.78 4.21 -12.18
CA VAL A 226 1.02 3.00 -12.51
C VAL A 226 1.89 1.96 -13.21
N LEU A 227 2.71 2.37 -14.18
CA LEU A 227 3.66 1.48 -14.86
C LEU A 227 4.69 0.88 -13.89
N SER A 228 5.23 1.70 -12.99
CA SER A 228 6.15 1.21 -11.96
C SER A 228 5.46 0.21 -11.01
N GLY A 229 4.21 0.48 -10.63
CA GLY A 229 3.38 -0.40 -9.81
C GLY A 229 3.09 -1.73 -10.50
N LEU A 230 2.78 -1.71 -11.80
CA LEU A 230 2.59 -2.90 -12.62
C LEU A 230 3.84 -3.77 -12.64
N ILE A 231 5.00 -3.19 -12.96
CA ILE A 231 6.28 -3.92 -13.04
C ILE A 231 6.62 -4.56 -11.69
N LEU A 232 6.47 -3.82 -10.58
CA LEU A 232 6.75 -4.32 -9.24
C LEU A 232 5.77 -5.41 -8.81
N SER A 233 4.49 -5.28 -9.15
CA SER A 233 3.44 -6.25 -8.81
C SER A 233 3.65 -7.57 -9.56
N LEU A 234 3.94 -7.52 -10.88
CA LEU A 234 4.26 -8.70 -11.68
C LEU A 234 5.56 -9.36 -11.22
N ARG A 235 6.59 -8.57 -10.87
CA ARG A 235 7.84 -9.08 -10.30
C ARG A 235 7.57 -9.84 -9.00
N ASN A 236 6.77 -9.27 -8.10
CA ASN A 236 6.45 -9.92 -6.82
C ASN A 236 5.58 -11.16 -6.99
N LEU A 237 4.62 -11.13 -7.92
CA LEU A 237 3.84 -12.31 -8.27
C LEU A 237 4.75 -13.46 -8.72
N ASN A 238 5.72 -13.18 -9.59
CA ASN A 238 6.68 -14.18 -10.02
C ASN A 238 7.58 -14.64 -8.86
N ASN A 239 8.17 -13.70 -8.11
CA ASN A 239 9.08 -14.00 -7.00
C ASN A 239 8.42 -14.83 -5.89
N THR A 240 7.11 -14.65 -5.66
CA THR A 240 6.34 -15.43 -4.68
C THR A 240 6.39 -16.93 -5.00
N TRP A 241 6.42 -17.29 -6.28
CA TRP A 241 6.32 -18.67 -6.74
C TRP A 241 7.62 -19.22 -7.35
N GLN A 242 8.68 -18.40 -7.50
CA GLN A 242 9.97 -18.81 -8.05
C GLN A 242 10.63 -19.98 -7.32
N ASN A 243 10.46 -20.08 -5.99
CA ASN A 243 11.01 -21.17 -5.18
C ASN A 243 10.16 -22.45 -5.24
N SER A 244 9.06 -22.45 -5.98
CA SER A 244 8.20 -23.62 -6.13
C SER A 244 8.76 -24.57 -7.19
N LYS A 245 8.66 -25.88 -6.97
CA LYS A 245 9.15 -26.93 -7.88
C LYS A 245 8.30 -27.11 -9.15
N PHE A 246 7.74 -26.04 -9.71
CA PHE A 246 6.86 -26.10 -10.88
C PHE A 246 7.65 -26.03 -12.19
N ALA A 247 7.16 -26.73 -13.22
CA ALA A 247 7.67 -26.55 -14.56
C ALA A 247 7.34 -25.13 -15.07
N SER A 248 8.23 -24.52 -15.86
CA SER A 248 8.06 -23.12 -16.33
C SER A 248 6.71 -22.87 -17.02
N LYS A 249 6.20 -23.82 -17.83
CA LYS A 249 4.88 -23.72 -18.46
C LYS A 249 3.72 -23.72 -17.46
N GLN A 250 3.81 -24.53 -16.41
CA GLN A 250 2.78 -24.60 -15.36
C GLN A 250 2.77 -23.33 -14.52
N LEU A 251 3.96 -22.79 -14.19
CA LEU A 251 4.11 -21.53 -13.47
C LEU A 251 3.51 -20.35 -14.25
N PHE A 252 3.72 -20.31 -15.58
CA PHE A 252 3.12 -19.29 -16.44
C PHE A 252 1.59 -19.39 -16.44
N SER A 253 1.02 -20.56 -16.74
CA SER A 253 -0.44 -20.76 -16.72
C SER A 253 -1.07 -20.50 -15.36
N PHE A 254 -0.33 -20.75 -14.29
CA PHE A 254 -0.74 -20.49 -12.91
C PHE A 254 -0.80 -19.00 -12.57
N THR A 255 0.22 -18.23 -12.94
CA THR A 255 0.29 -16.79 -12.64
C THR A 255 -0.52 -15.92 -13.59
N LEU A 256 -0.86 -16.44 -14.77
CA LEU A 256 -1.50 -15.70 -15.86
C LEU A 256 -2.82 -15.00 -15.47
N PRO A 257 -3.80 -15.64 -14.78
CA PRO A 257 -5.07 -14.98 -14.48
C PRO A 257 -4.91 -13.73 -13.60
N ILE A 258 -4.01 -13.80 -12.61
CA ILE A 258 -3.73 -12.69 -11.71
C ILE A 258 -2.92 -11.61 -12.43
N ALA A 259 -1.93 -12.00 -13.24
CA ALA A 259 -1.17 -11.06 -14.05
C ALA A 259 -2.05 -10.27 -15.03
N ILE A 260 -3.03 -10.94 -15.66
CA ILE A 260 -4.02 -10.29 -16.53
C ILE A 260 -4.85 -9.28 -15.74
N PHE A 261 -5.34 -9.63 -14.55
CA PHE A 261 -6.10 -8.70 -13.71
C PHE A 261 -5.29 -7.44 -13.34
N ILE A 262 -4.04 -7.62 -12.90
CA ILE A 262 -3.14 -6.49 -12.59
C ILE A 262 -2.90 -5.65 -13.85
N GLY A 263 -2.61 -6.29 -14.99
CA GLY A 263 -2.37 -5.61 -16.26
C GLY A 263 -3.59 -4.82 -16.76
N LEU A 264 -4.77 -5.43 -16.77
CA LEU A 264 -6.02 -4.76 -17.17
C LEU A 264 -6.35 -3.59 -16.26
N THR A 265 -6.15 -3.73 -14.95
CA THR A 265 -6.38 -2.64 -14.01
C THR A 265 -5.39 -1.50 -14.24
N SER A 266 -4.11 -1.81 -14.49
CA SER A 266 -3.11 -0.79 -14.84
C SER A 266 -3.44 -0.07 -16.15
N VAL A 267 -3.87 -0.79 -17.19
CA VAL A 267 -4.27 -0.19 -18.47
C VAL A 267 -5.49 0.73 -18.26
N PHE A 268 -6.49 0.28 -17.52
CA PHE A 268 -7.66 1.09 -17.17
C PHE A 268 -7.25 2.37 -16.43
N MET A 269 -6.37 2.28 -15.42
CA MET A 269 -5.93 3.45 -14.65
C MET A 269 -5.06 4.40 -15.47
N ILE A 270 -4.20 3.90 -16.36
CA ILE A 270 -3.44 4.76 -17.28
C ILE A 270 -4.40 5.51 -18.20
N PHE A 271 -5.36 4.80 -18.81
CA PHE A 271 -6.37 5.43 -19.66
C PHE A 271 -7.18 6.49 -18.89
N PHE A 272 -7.56 6.20 -17.65
CA PHE A 272 -8.27 7.14 -16.77
C PHE A 272 -7.46 8.40 -16.47
N PHE A 273 -6.15 8.30 -16.22
CA PHE A 273 -5.33 9.49 -15.93
C PHE A 273 -4.98 10.30 -17.18
N THR A 274 -4.97 9.69 -18.36
CA THR A 274 -4.57 10.37 -19.61
C THR A 274 -5.74 10.96 -20.40
N ASN A 275 -6.99 10.65 -20.05
CA ASN A 275 -8.20 11.14 -20.73
C ASN A 275 -9.11 11.89 -19.77
#